data_AF-A0A531JDD6-F1
#
_entry.id   AF-A0A531JDD6-F1
#
_cell.length_a   1.000
_cell.length_b   1.000
_cell.length_c   1.000
_cell.angle_alpha   90.00
_cell.angle_beta   90.00
_cell.angle_gamma   90.00
#
_symmetry.space_group_name_H-M   'P 1'
#
loop_
_entity.id
_entity.type
_entity.pdbx_description
1 polymer ?
#
loop_
_entity_poly.entity_id
_entity_poly.type
_entity_poly.pdbx_seq_one_letter_code
_entity_poly.pdbx_strand_id
1 'polypeptide(L)'
;AVLDTAVLRHDDVFGMTVLGSVAGEIRVPLLAVPVGAPMRIRIRARDVMIATEQPTGLSALNILPGTIVTMALGEGPAVEIG
;
A
#
# COMPACT_ATOMS: atom_id res chain seq x y z
N ALA A 1 7.05 5.66 -2.56
CA ALA A 1 7.09 5.95 -1.11
C ALA A 1 7.74 4.80 -0.36
N VAL A 2 8.36 5.10 0.79
CA VAL A 2 8.75 4.11 1.79
C VAL A 2 7.97 4.45 3.06
N LEU A 3 7.35 3.46 3.69
CA LEU A 3 6.58 3.62 4.92
C LEU A 3 7.19 2.77 6.03
N ASP A 4 7.35 3.36 7.20
CA ASP A 4 7.60 2.63 8.44
C ASP A 4 6.29 2.00 8.90
N THR A 5 6.34 0.70 9.19
CA THR A 5 5.18 -0.08 9.62
C THR A 5 5.57 -1.09 10.69
N ALA A 6 4.58 -1.71 11.32
CA ALA A 6 4.78 -2.86 12.20
C ALA A 6 3.73 -3.94 11.94
N VAL A 7 4.08 -5.21 12.17
CA VAL A 7 3.09 -6.32 12.10
C VAL A 7 2.05 -6.12 13.18
N LEU A 8 0.78 -5.93 12.82
CA LEU A 8 -0.32 -5.88 13.77
C LEU A 8 -0.90 -7.27 14.05
N ARG A 9 -1.10 -8.06 12.99
CA ARG A 9 -1.66 -9.41 13.07
C ARG A 9 -1.41 -10.19 11.78
N HIS A 10 -1.54 -11.50 11.87
CA HIS A 10 -1.70 -12.39 10.73
C HIS A 10 -3.17 -12.78 10.59
N ASP A 11 -3.63 -12.89 9.36
CA ASP A 11 -4.93 -13.42 9.00
C ASP A 11 -4.70 -14.73 8.26
N ASP A 12 -4.67 -15.82 9.03
CA ASP A 12 -4.38 -17.16 8.52
C ASP A 12 -5.50 -17.71 7.62
N VAL A 13 -6.72 -17.17 7.73
CA VAL A 13 -7.87 -17.57 6.91
C VAL A 13 -7.66 -17.16 5.47
N PHE A 14 -7.15 -15.94 5.25
CA PHE A 14 -6.90 -15.40 3.91
C PHE A 14 -5.43 -15.46 3.50
N GLY A 15 -4.53 -15.95 4.36
CA GLY A 15 -3.10 -16.00 4.09
C GLY A 15 -2.48 -14.60 3.98
N MET A 16 -2.86 -13.69 4.88
CA MET A 16 -2.45 -12.28 4.84
C MET A 16 -1.74 -11.85 6.13
N THR A 17 -0.94 -10.79 6.04
CA THR A 17 -0.39 -10.06 7.18
C THR A 17 -0.89 -8.63 7.12
N VAL A 18 -1.32 -8.11 8.28
CA VAL A 18 -1.78 -6.74 8.41
C VAL A 18 -0.69 -5.92 9.08
N LEU A 19 -0.27 -4.88 8.38
CA LEU A 19 0.75 -3.94 8.80
C LEU A 19 0.10 -2.62 9.23
N GLY A 20 0.54 -2.09 10.36
CA GLY A 20 0.10 -0.79 10.86
C GLY A 20 1.06 0.30 10.42
N SER A 21 0.55 1.41 9.90
CA SER A 21 1.33 2.57 9.50
C SER A 21 0.57 3.86 9.81
N VAL A 22 1.25 5.00 9.71
CA VAL A 22 0.60 6.32 9.80
C VAL A 22 -0.44 6.56 8.69
N ALA A 23 -0.35 5.83 7.57
CA ALA A 23 -1.30 5.90 6.46
C ALA A 23 -2.51 4.97 6.65
N GLY A 24 -2.54 4.18 7.72
CA GLY A 24 -3.57 3.17 7.99
C GLY A 24 -3.04 1.74 7.94
N GLU A 25 -3.96 0.78 7.93
CA GLU A 25 -3.66 -0.64 7.82
C GLU A 25 -3.34 -1.03 6.37
N ILE A 26 -2.30 -1.84 6.18
CA ILE A 26 -1.86 -2.34 4.89
C ILE A 26 -1.84 -3.86 4.94
N ARG A 27 -2.59 -4.49 4.05
CA ARG A 27 -2.65 -5.94 3.85
C ARG A 27 -1.62 -6.37 2.83
N VAL A 28 -0.76 -7.31 3.21
CA VAL A 28 0.25 -7.95 2.36
C VAL A 28 0.12 -9.47 2.44
N PRO A 29 0.65 -10.24 1.47
CA PRO A 29 0.71 -11.70 1.60
C PRO A 29 1.36 -12.13 2.91
N LEU A 30 0.97 -13.28 3.45
CA LEU A 30 1.45 -13.79 4.73
C LEU A 30 2.99 -13.74 4.81
N LEU A 31 3.49 -13.06 5.83
CA LEU A 31 4.91 -12.94 6.13
C LEU A 31 5.26 -13.81 7.34
N ALA A 32 6.36 -14.54 7.27
CA ALA A 32 6.92 -15.29 8.40
C ALA A 32 7.69 -14.36 9.36
N VAL A 33 7.00 -13.37 9.92
CA VAL A 33 7.56 -12.33 10.78
C VAL A 33 6.64 -12.13 11.99
N PRO A 34 7.13 -12.08 13.24
CA PRO A 34 6.27 -12.01 14.41
C PRO A 34 5.48 -10.69 14.50
N VAL A 35 4.31 -10.76 15.15
CA VAL A 35 3.53 -9.58 15.55
C VAL A 35 4.39 -8.61 16.37
N GLY A 36 4.23 -7.32 16.10
CA GLY A 36 5.00 -6.23 16.71
C GLY A 36 6.34 -5.94 16.03
N ALA A 37 6.81 -6.79 15.11
CA ALA A 37 8.07 -6.55 14.42
C ALA A 37 7.99 -5.29 13.54
N PRO A 38 8.97 -4.37 13.65
CA PRO A 38 9.04 -3.21 12.78
C PRO A 38 9.49 -3.62 11.39
N MET A 39 8.97 -2.96 10.37
CA MET A 39 9.39 -3.15 9.00
C MET A 39 9.24 -1.88 8.17
N ARG A 40 9.91 -1.87 7.01
CA ARG A 40 9.77 -0.81 6.02
C ARG A 40 9.27 -1.41 4.73
N ILE A 41 8.18 -0.86 4.21
CA ILE A 41 7.62 -1.27 2.92
C ILE A 41 7.86 -0.19 1.88
N ARG A 42 8.02 -0.61 0.62
CA ARG A 42 8.15 0.30 -0.52
C ARG A 42 6.94 0.17 -1.44
N ILE A 43 6.26 1.28 -1.66
CA ILE A 43 5.15 1.40 -2.61
C ILE A 43 5.66 2.20 -3.80
N ARG A 44 5.67 1.63 -5.00
CA ARG A 44 6.11 2.35 -6.21
C ARG A 44 4.95 3.18 -6.74
N ALA A 45 5.24 4.38 -7.23
CA ALA A 45 4.21 5.28 -7.75
C ALA A 45 3.42 4.66 -8.92
N ARG A 46 4.08 3.86 -9.76
CA ARG A 46 3.45 3.14 -10.88
C ARG A 46 2.46 2.05 -10.46
N ASP A 47 2.56 1.56 -9.22
CA ASP A 47 1.68 0.51 -8.68
C ASP A 47 0.52 1.12 -7.87
N VAL A 48 0.31 2.44 -7.95
CA VAL A 48 -0.73 3.18 -7.21
C VAL A 48 -1.67 3.86 -8.20
N MET A 49 -2.97 3.66 -7.97
CA MET A 49 -4.02 4.46 -8.60
C MET A 49 -4.53 5.50 -7.61
N ILE A 50 -4.87 6.69 -8.10
CA ILE A 50 -5.48 7.75 -7.32
C ILE A 50 -6.97 7.82 -7.69
N ALA A 51 -7.83 7.81 -6.67
CA ALA A 51 -9.26 8.05 -6.82
C ALA A 51 -9.63 9.27 -5.97
N THR A 52 -10.44 10.17 -6.52
CA THR A 52 -10.96 11.35 -5.80
C THR A 52 -12.18 11.04 -4.95
N GLU A 53 -12.77 9.85 -5.15
CA GLU A 53 -13.91 9.32 -4.42
C GLU A 53 -13.56 7.92 -3.91
N GLN A 54 -14.31 7.45 -2.90
CA GLN A 54 -14.13 6.09 -2.39
C GLN A 54 -14.42 5.08 -3.51
N PRO A 55 -13.43 4.30 -3.97
CA PRO A 55 -13.65 3.40 -5.08
C PRO A 55 -14.52 2.22 -4.64
N THR A 56 -15.36 1.74 -5.56
CA THR A 56 -16.23 0.58 -5.37
C THR A 56 -16.01 -0.43 -6.49
N GLY A 57 -16.29 -1.70 -6.24
CA GLY A 57 -16.18 -2.75 -7.26
C GLY A 57 -14.74 -3.10 -7.68
N LEU A 58 -13.74 -2.76 -6.86
CA LEU A 58 -12.33 -3.11 -7.10
C LEU A 58 -11.90 -4.26 -6.19
N SER A 59 -10.94 -5.06 -6.65
CA SER A 59 -10.22 -6.05 -5.84
C SER A 59 -9.06 -5.45 -5.04
N ALA A 60 -8.89 -4.13 -5.06
CA ALA A 60 -7.84 -3.44 -4.32
C ALA A 60 -8.04 -3.63 -2.80
N LEU A 61 -7.15 -4.38 -2.17
CA LEU A 61 -7.20 -4.67 -0.72
C LEU A 61 -6.72 -3.50 0.15
N ASN A 62 -5.98 -2.57 -0.47
CA ASN A 62 -5.34 -1.45 0.22
C ASN A 62 -5.89 -0.15 -0.35
N ILE A 63 -6.67 0.56 0.47
CA ILE A 63 -7.18 1.89 0.17
C ILE A 63 -6.68 2.79 1.31
N LEU A 64 -5.75 3.68 0.97
CA LEU A 64 -5.11 4.57 1.93
C LEU A 64 -5.61 6.00 1.68
N PRO A 65 -6.28 6.64 2.65
CA PRO A 65 -6.70 8.02 2.50
C PRO A 65 -5.48 8.94 2.47
N GLY A 66 -5.57 10.01 1.68
CA GLY A 66 -4.48 10.97 1.57
C GLY A 66 -4.90 12.28 0.93
N THR A 67 -3.99 13.25 0.96
CA THR A 67 -4.17 14.56 0.35
C THR A 67 -3.07 14.78 -0.67
N ILE A 68 -3.44 15.24 -1.87
CA ILE A 68 -2.47 15.62 -2.90
C ILE A 68 -1.81 16.93 -2.46
N VAL A 69 -0.50 16.89 -2.19
CA VAL A 69 0.28 18.06 -1.75
C VAL A 69 1.03 18.74 -2.91
N THR A 70 1.34 18.00 -3.96
CA THR A 70 2.05 18.50 -5.15
C THR A 70 1.73 17.62 -6.35
N MET A 71 1.66 18.23 -7.52
CA MET A 71 1.56 17.53 -8.81
C MET A 71 2.63 18.10 -9.74
N ALA A 72 3.34 17.24 -10.44
CA ALA A 72 4.23 17.61 -11.52
C ALA A 72 3.64 17.11 -12.84
N LEU A 73 3.71 17.94 -13.88
CA LEU A 73 3.38 17.50 -15.24
C LEU A 73 4.46 16.53 -15.70
N GLY A 74 4.07 15.31 -16.05
CA GLY A 74 4.99 14.34 -16.65
C GLY A 74 5.27 14.72 -18.11
N GLU A 75 6.52 14.57 -18.56
CA GLU A 75 6.85 14.60 -19.98
C GLU A 75 6.61 13.20 -20.60
N GLY A 76 5.44 12.98 -21.22
CA GLY A 76 5.21 11.91 -22.20
C GLY A 76 4.29 10.71 -21.82
N PRO A 77 3.83 9.92 -22.81
CA PRO A 77 2.95 8.76 -22.64
C PRO A 77 3.78 7.51 -22.32
N ALA A 78 3.79 7.06 -21.06
CA ALA A 78 4.75 6.05 -20.60
C ALA A 78 4.57 4.65 -21.25
N VAL A 79 5.71 4.00 -21.55
CA VAL A 79 5.87 2.55 -21.72
C VAL A 79 7.05 2.11 -20.85
N GLU A 80 6.86 1.10 -20.00
CA GLU A 80 7.95 0.40 -19.30
C GLU A 80 8.01 -1.06 -19.76
N ILE A 81 9.20 -1.51 -20.18
CA ILE A 81 9.57 -2.92 -20.25
C ILE A 81 10.69 -3.16 -19.25
N GLY A 82 10.46 -4.07 -18.31
CA GLY A 82 11.42 -4.51 -17.28
C GLY A 82 10.77 -5.39 -16.23
#